data_AF-L0ETE2-F1
#
_entry.id   AF-L0ETE2-F1
#
_cell.length_a   1.000
_cell.length_b   1.000
_cell.length_c   1.000
_cell.angle_alpha   90.00
_cell.angle_beta   90.00
_cell.angle_gamma   90.00
#
_symmetry.space_group_name_H-M   'P 1'
#
loop_
_entity.id
_entity.type
_entity.pdbx_description
1 polymer ?
#
loop_
_entity_poly.entity_id
_entity_poly.type
_entity_poly.pdbx_seq_one_letter_code
_entity_poly.pdbx_strand_id
1 'polypeptide(L)'
;MLQKWPVFSKKEIRALQGLSYQEIAFFVLEAFIDGEITSEKLQMIIQESYRNFRHKTITPLLQIDANSFVLELFHGPTLAFKDIAIQLLSRIMNYILQDVNQYCI
;
A
#
# COMPACT_ATOMS: atom_id res chain seq x y z
N MET A 1 -9.66 -15.70 8.71
CA MET A 1 -9.96 -14.27 8.95
C MET A 1 -9.05 -13.78 10.07
N LEU A 2 -8.67 -12.50 10.07
CA LEU A 2 -7.91 -11.90 11.17
C LEU A 2 -8.61 -12.15 12.51
N GLN A 3 -7.86 -12.53 13.53
CA GLN A 3 -8.42 -12.75 14.87
C GLN A 3 -8.72 -11.41 15.58
N LYS A 4 -8.04 -10.33 15.20
CA LYS A 4 -8.24 -8.97 15.71
C LYS A 4 -7.92 -7.94 14.64
N TRP A 5 -8.70 -6.87 14.58
CA TRP A 5 -8.44 -5.73 13.70
C TRP A 5 -7.53 -4.72 14.41
N PRO A 6 -6.50 -4.17 13.73
CA PRO A 6 -5.75 -3.04 14.24
C PRO A 6 -6.66 -1.84 14.50
N VAL A 7 -6.40 -1.11 15.58
CA VAL A 7 -7.16 0.09 15.96
C VAL A 7 -6.19 1.25 16.02
N PHE A 8 -6.51 2.30 15.26
CA PHE A 8 -5.75 3.55 15.27
C PHE A 8 -6.49 4.63 16.05
N SER A 9 -5.80 5.27 16.97
CA SER A 9 -6.28 6.44 17.71
C SER A 9 -6.45 7.65 16.80
N LYS A 10 -7.27 8.61 17.23
CA LYS A 10 -7.41 9.90 16.53
C LYS A 10 -6.08 10.65 16.40
N LYS A 11 -5.14 10.45 17.32
CA LYS A 11 -3.81 11.07 17.27
C LYS A 11 -2.98 10.47 16.14
N GLU A 12 -2.99 9.14 16.02
CA GLU A 12 -2.30 8.44 14.92
C GLU A 12 -2.88 8.81 13.57
N ILE A 13 -4.21 8.80 13.41
CA ILE A 13 -4.86 9.18 12.15
C ILE A 13 -4.50 10.63 11.75
N ARG A 14 -4.47 11.56 12.71
CA ARG A 14 -4.06 12.95 12.44
C ARG A 14 -2.58 13.04 12.02
N ALA A 15 -1.72 12.18 12.57
CA ALA A 15 -0.30 12.15 12.20
C ALA A 15 -0.06 11.67 10.76
N LEU A 16 -1.05 11.04 10.13
CA LEU A 16 -0.98 10.65 8.71
C LEU A 16 -1.16 11.82 7.75
N GLN A 17 -1.61 12.98 8.24
CA GLN A 17 -1.82 14.15 7.40
C GLN A 17 -0.50 14.63 6.80
N GLY A 18 -0.47 14.81 5.48
CA GLY A 18 0.71 15.30 4.76
C GLY A 18 1.73 14.22 4.39
N LEU A 19 1.54 12.98 4.86
CA LEU A 19 2.33 11.84 4.43
C LEU A 19 2.00 11.46 2.98
N SER A 20 2.98 10.90 2.28
CA SER A 20 2.82 10.30 0.97
C SER A 20 1.95 9.04 1.03
N TYR A 21 1.45 8.62 -0.13
CA TYR A 21 0.64 7.39 -0.24
C TYR A 21 1.41 6.17 0.28
N GLN A 22 2.71 6.10 -0.02
CA GLN A 22 3.60 5.00 0.39
C GLN A 22 3.81 4.98 1.91
N GLU A 23 4.00 6.14 2.54
CA GLU A 23 4.16 6.24 4.00
C GLU A 23 2.87 5.83 4.74
N ILE A 24 1.71 6.26 4.23
CA ILE A 24 0.41 5.85 4.76
C ILE A 24 0.19 4.34 4.55
N ALA A 25 0.52 3.82 3.36
CA ALA A 25 0.41 2.40 3.07
C ALA A 25 1.29 1.58 4.02
N PHE A 26 2.53 2.02 4.29
CA PHE A 26 3.43 1.37 5.25
C PHE A 26 2.81 1.36 6.65
N PHE A 27 2.36 2.51 7.16
CA PHE A 27 1.73 2.62 8.47
C PHE A 27 0.54 1.67 8.63
N VAL A 28 -0.32 1.58 7.61
CA VAL A 28 -1.50 0.71 7.64
C VAL A 28 -1.11 -0.76 7.54
N LEU A 29 -0.25 -1.13 6.59
CA LEU A 29 0.10 -2.53 6.30
C LEU A 29 0.96 -3.16 7.40
N GLU A 30 1.88 -2.41 8.01
CA GLU A 30 2.72 -2.89 9.11
C GLU A 30 1.86 -3.45 10.26
N ALA A 31 0.72 -2.82 10.53
CA ALA A 31 -0.21 -3.25 11.57
C ALA A 31 -0.92 -4.59 11.26
N PHE A 32 -0.89 -5.07 10.01
CA PHE A 32 -1.48 -6.34 9.59
C PHE A 32 -0.45 -7.45 9.38
N ILE A 33 0.83 -7.11 9.19
CA ILE A 33 1.89 -8.06 8.83
C ILE A 33 2.46 -8.82 10.03
N ASP A 34 2.27 -8.31 11.26
CA ASP A 34 2.67 -8.97 12.52
C ASP A 34 4.13 -9.47 12.54
N GLY A 35 5.03 -8.73 11.87
CA GLY A 35 6.45 -9.06 11.79
C GLY A 35 6.83 -10.17 10.79
N GLU A 36 5.91 -10.70 9.99
CA GLU A 36 6.22 -11.70 8.95
C GLU A 36 7.13 -11.14 7.84
N ILE A 37 7.10 -9.83 7.63
CA ILE A 37 7.97 -9.10 6.71
C ILE A 37 8.65 -7.99 7.52
N THR A 38 9.98 -7.86 7.43
CA THR A 38 10.69 -6.79 8.14
C THR A 38 10.25 -5.42 7.64
N SER A 39 10.26 -4.41 8.51
CA SER A 39 9.83 -3.05 8.16
C SER A 39 10.61 -2.48 6.97
N GLU A 40 11.92 -2.71 6.89
CA GLU A 40 12.76 -2.27 5.77
C GLU A 40 12.32 -2.93 4.46
N LYS A 41 12.00 -4.23 4.51
CA LYS A 41 11.55 -4.97 3.34
C LYS A 41 10.16 -4.53 2.89
N LEU A 42 9.25 -4.30 3.83
CA LEU A 42 7.91 -3.82 3.53
C LEU A 42 7.96 -2.43 2.87
N GLN A 43 8.78 -1.51 3.40
CA GLN A 43 8.98 -0.20 2.78
C GLN A 43 9.49 -0.34 1.34
N MET A 44 10.48 -1.19 1.10
CA MET A 44 11.00 -1.45 -0.24
C MET A 44 9.91 -1.98 -1.18
N ILE A 45 9.14 -2.98 -0.74
CA ILE A 45 8.02 -3.54 -1.52
C ILE A 45 7.02 -2.46 -1.91
N ILE A 46 6.58 -1.64 -0.95
CA ILE A 46 5.60 -0.56 -1.18
C ILE A 46 6.13 0.47 -2.18
N GLN A 47 7.37 0.92 -2.01
CA GLN A 47 8.00 1.89 -2.91
C GLN A 47 8.04 1.36 -4.34
N GLU A 48 8.42 0.09 -4.52
CA GLU A 48 8.50 -0.52 -5.84
C GLU A 48 7.13 -0.83 -6.46
N SER A 49 6.11 -1.16 -5.65
CA SER A 49 4.74 -1.43 -6.13
C SER A 49 4.09 -0.20 -6.74
N TYR A 50 4.34 0.98 -6.17
CA TYR A 50 3.69 2.22 -6.60
C TYR A 50 4.54 3.08 -7.52
N ARG A 51 5.76 2.64 -7.87
CA ARG A 51 6.71 3.39 -8.74
C ARG A 51 6.18 3.67 -10.16
N ASN A 52 5.38 2.76 -10.72
CA ASN A 52 4.92 2.83 -12.11
C ASN A 52 3.55 3.50 -12.27
N PHE A 53 3.04 4.14 -11.22
CA PHE A 53 1.82 4.94 -11.31
C PHE A 53 2.12 6.28 -11.97
N ARG A 54 1.27 6.69 -12.90
CA ARG A 54 1.45 7.91 -13.71
C ARG A 54 1.25 9.19 -12.90
N HIS A 55 0.51 9.09 -11.80
CA HIS A 55 0.19 10.21 -10.93
C HIS A 55 1.03 10.17 -9.63
N LYS A 56 1.64 11.31 -9.26
CA LYS A 56 2.54 11.41 -8.10
C LYS A 56 1.89 11.03 -6.77
N THR A 57 0.60 11.31 -6.61
CA THR A 57 -0.16 10.97 -5.38
C THR A 57 -0.76 9.58 -5.41
N ILE A 58 -0.50 8.79 -6.46
CA ILE A 58 -1.03 7.43 -6.73
C ILE A 58 -2.55 7.40 -6.95
N THR A 59 -3.33 7.96 -6.03
CA THR A 59 -4.80 8.02 -6.03
C THR A 59 -5.30 9.46 -5.77
N PRO A 60 -5.27 10.36 -6.78
CA PRO A 60 -5.72 11.74 -6.59
C PRO A 60 -7.24 11.84 -6.34
N LEU A 61 -7.63 12.88 -5.60
CA LEU A 61 -9.02 13.28 -5.42
C LEU A 61 -9.33 14.43 -6.38
N LEU A 62 -10.34 14.23 -7.23
CA LEU A 62 -10.90 15.26 -8.11
C LEU A 62 -12.20 15.78 -7.51
N GLN A 63 -12.27 17.09 -7.23
CA GLN A 63 -13.52 17.72 -6.80
C GLN A 63 -14.44 17.94 -8.00
N ILE A 64 -15.68 17.46 -7.91
CA ILE A 64 -16.70 17.60 -8.97
C ILE A 64 -17.88 18.49 -8.54
N ASP A 65 -18.04 18.76 -7.24
CA ASP A 65 -19.03 19.69 -6.67
C ASP A 65 -18.60 20.14 -5.26
N ALA A 66 -19.39 21.00 -4.61
CA ALA A 66 -19.13 21.60 -3.29
C ALA A 66 -18.74 20.58 -2.21
N ASN A 67 -19.32 19.37 -2.24
CA ASN A 67 -19.00 18.29 -1.32
C ASN A 67 -18.93 16.92 -2.02
N SER A 68 -18.57 16.91 -3.30
CA SER A 68 -18.52 15.70 -4.13
C SER A 68 -17.13 15.54 -4.73
N PHE A 69 -16.53 14.37 -4.52
CA PHE A 69 -15.18 14.05 -4.96
C PHE A 69 -15.13 12.69 -5.62
N VAL A 70 -14.28 12.56 -6.63
CA VAL A 70 -13.94 11.31 -7.29
C VAL A 70 -12.52 10.92 -6.86
N LEU A 71 -12.37 9.72 -6.32
CA LEU A 71 -11.07 9.12 -6.07
C LEU A 71 -10.63 8.36 -7.32
N GLU A 72 -9.62 8.87 -8.01
CA GLU A 72 -9.15 8.27 -9.26
C GLU A 72 -8.19 7.11 -8.94
N LEU A 73 -8.64 5.88 -9.21
CA LEU A 73 -7.88 4.65 -8.95
C LEU A 73 -7.27 4.03 -10.21
N PHE A 74 -7.29 4.75 -11.34
CA PHE A 74 -6.92 4.24 -12.67
C PHE A 74 -5.58 4.78 -13.20
N HIS A 75 -4.71 5.28 -12.31
CA HIS A 75 -3.39 5.79 -12.70
C HIS A 75 -2.29 4.72 -12.75
N GLY A 76 -2.66 3.46 -12.54
CA GLY A 76 -1.78 2.30 -12.65
C GLY A 76 -1.54 1.85 -14.09
N PRO A 77 -0.72 0.80 -14.29
CA PRO A 77 -0.31 0.32 -15.61
C PRO A 77 -1.45 -0.21 -16.48
N THR A 78 -2.53 -0.75 -15.89
CA THR A 78 -3.68 -1.31 -16.61
C THR A 78 -4.88 -0.35 -16.66
N LEU A 79 -4.73 0.85 -16.11
CA LEU A 79 -5.77 1.87 -16.03
C LEU A 79 -7.02 1.41 -15.25
N ALA A 80 -6.83 0.53 -14.26
CA ALA A 80 -7.92 0.00 -13.45
C ALA A 80 -7.56 -0.03 -11.96
N PHE A 81 -8.58 0.07 -11.11
CA PHE A 81 -8.40 0.09 -9.65
C PHE A 81 -7.63 -1.12 -9.10
N LYS A 82 -7.69 -2.26 -9.79
CA LYS A 82 -7.03 -3.51 -9.41
C LYS A 82 -5.51 -3.35 -9.32
N ASP A 83 -4.93 -2.40 -10.05
CA ASP A 83 -3.50 -2.12 -10.01
C ASP A 83 -3.01 -1.79 -8.60
N ILE A 84 -3.81 -1.10 -7.77
CA ILE A 84 -3.44 -0.71 -6.41
C ILE A 84 -3.10 -1.93 -5.55
N ALA A 85 -3.89 -3.00 -5.69
CA ALA A 85 -3.72 -4.23 -4.92
C ALA A 85 -2.75 -5.20 -5.61
N ILE A 86 -2.89 -5.41 -6.92
CA ILE A 86 -2.12 -6.43 -7.65
C ILE A 86 -0.63 -6.07 -7.68
N GLN A 87 -0.27 -4.80 -7.87
CA GLN A 87 1.15 -4.40 -7.87
C GLN A 87 1.83 -4.64 -6.51
N LEU A 88 1.08 -4.55 -5.41
CA LEU A 88 1.55 -4.89 -4.07
C LEU A 88 1.63 -6.40 -3.86
N LEU A 89 0.53 -7.09 -4.15
CA LEU A 89 0.41 -8.54 -3.98
C LEU A 89 1.48 -9.31 -4.75
N SER A 90 1.72 -8.96 -6.02
CA SER A 90 2.73 -9.64 -6.83
C SER A 90 4.13 -9.54 -6.22
N ARG A 91 4.48 -8.42 -5.60
CA ARG A 91 5.80 -8.24 -4.96
C ARG A 91 5.91 -8.98 -3.63
N ILE A 92 4.86 -8.96 -2.81
CA ILE A 92 4.80 -9.75 -1.58
C ILE A 92 4.94 -11.24 -1.90
N MET A 93 4.20 -11.74 -2.89
CA MET A 93 4.30 -13.14 -3.33
C MET A 93 5.70 -13.49 -3.82
N ASN A 94 6.33 -12.63 -4.62
CA ASN A 94 7.71 -12.84 -5.08
C ASN A 94 8.71 -12.89 -3.91
N TYR A 95 8.54 -12.02 -2.91
CA TYR A 95 9.38 -12.04 -1.71
C TYR A 95 9.24 -13.36 -0.95
N ILE A 96 8.01 -13.79 -0.67
CA ILE A 96 7.74 -15.05 0.04
C ILE A 96 8.31 -16.24 -0.73
N LEU A 97 8.13 -16.29 -2.05
CA LEU A 97 8.61 -17.41 -2.88
C LEU A 97 10.15 -17.46 -3.00
N GLN A 98 10.82 -16.30 -3.02
CA GLN A 98 12.29 -16.26 -3.03
C GLN A 98 12.88 -16.77 -1.72
N ASP A 99 12.24 -16.45 -0.59
CA ASP A 99 12.65 -16.92 0.73
C ASP A 99 12.53 -18.46 0.84
N VAL A 100 11.44 -19.04 0.31
CA VAL A 100 11.22 -20.50 0.28
C VAL A 100 12.31 -21.23 -0.54
N ASN A 101 12.74 -20.66 -1.66
CA ASN A 101 13.76 -21.29 -2.51
C ASN A 101 15.17 -21.27 -1.86
N GLN A 102 15.36 -20.44 -0.83
CA GLN A 102 16.62 -20.30 -0.11
C GLN A 102 16.84 -21.42 0.93
N TYR A 103 15.79 -22.17 1.29
CA TYR A 103 15.85 -23.35 2.18
C TYR A 103 15.91 -24.69 1.42
N CYS A 104 15.84 -24.68 0.09
CA CYS A 104 15.88 -25.87 -0.76
C CYS A 104 17.26 -26.15 -1.40
N ILE A 105 18.34 -25.60 -0.84
CA ILE A 105 19.73 -25.83 -1.30
C ILE A 105 20.63 -26.24 -0.15
#